data_AF-W1YEK3-F1
#
_entry.id   AF-W1YEK3-F1
#
_cell.length_a   1.000
_cell.length_b   1.000
_cell.length_c   1.000
_cell.angle_alpha   90.00
_cell.angle_beta   90.00
_cell.angle_gamma   90.00
#
_symmetry.space_group_name_H-M   'P 1'
#
loop_
_entity.id
_entity.type
_entity.pdbx_description
1 polymer ?
#
loop_
_entity_poly.entity_id
_entity_poly.type
_entity_poly.pdbx_seq_one_letter_code
_entity_poly.pdbx_strand_id
1 'polypeptide(L)' 'EIVETIKNKKIYKSDSKLQKGTKVVEQEGRLGYTVNTFRLYKSNNEILKKELVNTSYYPPCDEIILKGTKDNTLYK' A
#
# COMPACT_ATOMS: atom_id res chain seq x y z
N GLU A 1 9.25 4.39 14.96
CA GLU A 1 10.17 3.61 14.12
C GLU A 1 9.38 2.54 13.37
N ILE A 2 9.56 2.41 12.06
CA ILE A 2 8.97 1.31 11.28
C ILE A 2 9.81 0.07 11.57
N VAL A 3 9.18 -0.98 12.09
CA VAL A 3 9.86 -2.25 12.40
C VAL A 3 9.60 -3.31 11.34
N GLU A 4 8.50 -3.17 10.60
CA GLU A 4 8.15 -4.05 9.49
C GLU A 4 7.46 -3.26 8.39
N THR A 5 7.79 -3.58 7.15
CA THR A 5 7.08 -3.08 5.95
C THR A 5 6.46 -4.25 5.22
N ILE A 6 5.15 -4.18 5.00
CA ILE A 6 4.34 -5.25 4.44
C ILE A 6 4.00 -4.89 3.00
N LYS A 7 4.43 -5.72 2.05
CA LYS A 7 4.16 -5.47 0.63
C LYS A 7 2.69 -5.71 0.32
N ASN A 8 2.12 -4.78 -0.44
CA ASN A 8 0.84 -4.96 -1.09
C ASN A 8 0.97 -5.83 -2.34
N LYS A 9 -0.14 -6.42 -2.78
CA LYS A 9 -0.24 -7.17 -4.03
C LYS A 9 -0.73 -6.26 -5.15
N LYS A 10 -0.51 -6.71 -6.40
CA LYS A 10 -1.16 -6.16 -7.59
C LYS A 10 -2.21 -7.15 -8.09
N ILE A 11 -3.46 -6.70 -8.14
CA ILE A 11 -4.61 -7.49 -8.58
C ILE A 11 -5.06 -6.95 -9.93
N TYR A 12 -5.24 -7.86 -10.90
CA TYR A 12 -5.75 -7.50 -12.21
C TYR A 12 -7.18 -8.01 -12.38
N LYS A 13 -8.09 -7.13 -12.75
CA LYS A 13 -9.48 -7.48 -13.09
C LYS A 13 -9.76 -7.15 -14.55
N SER A 14 -10.57 -7.96 -15.22
CA SER A 14 -11.03 -7.65 -16.57
C SER A 14 -12.21 -6.70 -16.53
N ASP A 15 -12.25 -5.73 -17.44
CA ASP A 15 -13.37 -4.79 -17.59
C ASP A 15 -13.80 -4.70 -19.07
N SER A 16 -15.03 -5.12 -19.35
CA SER A 16 -15.62 -5.12 -20.70
C SER A 16 -16.10 -3.75 -21.17
N LYS A 17 -16.10 -2.73 -20.31
CA LYS A 17 -16.39 -1.34 -20.68
C LYS A 17 -15.15 -0.64 -21.22
N LEU A 18 -13.96 -1.08 -20.78
CA LEU A 18 -12.67 -0.55 -21.22
C LEU A 18 -12.21 -1.21 -22.52
N GLN A 19 -11.65 -0.40 -23.44
CA GLN A 19 -11.12 -0.89 -24.71
C GLN A 19 -9.98 -1.88 -24.48
N LYS A 20 -9.99 -2.97 -25.25
CA LYS A 20 -8.94 -3.99 -25.19
C LYS A 20 -7.54 -3.39 -25.30
N GLY A 21 -6.66 -3.79 -24.39
CA GLY A 21 -5.30 -3.27 -24.27
C GLY A 21 -5.15 -2.10 -23.29
N THR A 22 -6.25 -1.45 -22.88
CA THR A 22 -6.21 -0.38 -21.87
C THR A 22 -5.94 -0.97 -20.48
N LYS A 23 -5.17 -0.23 -19.68
CA LYS A 23 -5.01 -0.47 -18.24
C LYS A 23 -5.35 0.79 -17.47
N VAL A 24 -6.18 0.65 -16.43
CA VAL A 24 -6.55 1.76 -15.54
C VAL A 24 -6.33 1.32 -14.11
N VAL A 25 -5.71 2.15 -13.29
CA VAL A 25 -5.63 1.92 -11.84
C VAL A 25 -6.96 2.31 -11.24
N GLU A 26 -7.70 1.33 -10.72
CA GLU A 26 -8.96 1.54 -9.98
C GLU A 26 -8.66 1.92 -8.52
N GLN A 27 -7.64 1.29 -7.94
CA GLN A 27 -7.21 1.53 -6.56
C GLN A 27 -5.69 1.55 -6.51
N GLU A 28 -5.14 2.65 -6.00
CA GLU A 28 -3.71 2.75 -5.73
C GLU A 28 -3.29 1.81 -4.60
N GLY A 29 -2.16 1.16 -4.78
CA GLY A 29 -1.57 0.31 -3.76
C GLY A 29 -0.86 1.13 -2.68
N ARG A 30 -0.86 0.62 -1.45
CA ARG A 30 -0.07 1.18 -0.34
C ARG A 30 0.56 0.07 0.48
N LEU A 31 1.82 0.24 0.85
CA LEU A 31 2.49 -0.64 1.80
C LEU A 31 1.81 -0.57 3.18
N GLY A 32 1.83 -1.70 3.88
CA GLY A 32 1.50 -1.78 5.29
C GLY A 32 2.73 -1.59 6.16
N TYR A 33 2.53 -1.25 7.43
CA TYR A 33 3.60 -1.03 8.37
C TYR A 33 3.25 -1.50 9.77
N THR A 34 4.23 -2.10 10.44
CA THR A 34 4.24 -2.21 11.90
C THR A 34 5.17 -1.12 12.44
N VAL A 35 4.67 -0.29 13.36
CA VAL A 35 5.37 0.90 13.85
C VAL A 35 5.45 0.88 15.36
N ASN A 36 6.66 0.97 15.90
CA ASN A 36 6.88 1.15 17.33
C ASN A 36 7.04 2.63 17.67
N THR A 37 6.31 3.10 18.67
CA THR A 37 6.40 4.45 19.23
C THR A 37 7.12 4.38 20.57
N PHE A 38 8.14 5.22 20.75
CA PHE A 38 8.98 5.23 21.94
C PHE A 38 8.91 6.57 22.66
N ARG A 39 9.01 6.53 23.99
CA ARG A 39 9.34 7.69 24.82
C ARG A 39 10.84 7.68 25.09
N LEU A 40 11.49 8.80 24.81
CA LEU A 40 12.92 9.00 25.09
C LEU A 40 13.08 9.90 26.30
N TYR A 41 13.81 9.43 27.30
CA TYR A 41 14.23 10.24 28.44
C TYR A 41 15.64 10.75 28.14
N LYS A 42 15.80 12.08 28.14
CA LYS A 42 17.06 12.73 27.76
C LYS A 42 17.53 13.71 28.84
N SER A 43 18.85 13.84 28.98
CA SER A 43 19.50 14.89 29.77
C SER A 43 20.74 15.35 29.00
N ASN A 44 20.99 16.66 28.93
CA ASN A 44 22.12 17.25 28.19
C ASN A 44 22.27 16.68 26.76
N ASN A 45 21.16 16.50 26.05
CA ASN A 45 21.06 15.88 24.72
C ASN A 45 21.45 14.40 24.61
N GLU A 46 21.87 13.75 25.70
CA GLU A 46 22.11 12.30 25.74
C GLU A 46 20.82 11.53 26.04
N ILE A 47 20.63 10.40 25.37
CA ILE A 47 19.51 9.50 25.62
C ILE A 47 19.86 8.59 26.80
N LEU A 48 19.15 8.75 27.91
CA LEU A 48 19.35 7.96 29.12
C LEU A 48 18.51 6.69 29.14
N LYS A 49 17.29 6.76 28.58
CA LYS A 49 16.37 5.62 28.49
C LYS A 49 15.49 5.74 27.24
N LYS A 50 15.24 4.60 26.61
CA LYS A 50 14.25 4.43 25.54
C LYS A 50 13.20 3.43 26.01
N GLU A 51 11.93 3.84 26.02
CA GLU A 51 10.82 3.04 26.50
C GLU A 51 9.80 2.85 25.39
N LEU A 52 9.44 1.59 25.09
CA LEU A 52 8.38 1.29 24.12
C LEU A 52 7.03 1.67 24.72
N VAL A 53 6.32 2.57 24.05
CA VAL A 53 5.01 3.07 24.48
C VAL A 53 3.88 2.36 23.75
N ASN A 54 4.06 2.08 22.46
CA ASN A 54 3.02 1.44 21.66
C ASN A 54 3.61 0.74 20.43
N THR A 55 2.91 -0.30 19.97
CA THR A 55 3.08 -0.91 18.65
C THR A 55 1.78 -0.71 17.87
N SER A 56 1.86 -0.02 16.74
CA SER A 56 0.73 0.24 15.84
C SER A 56 0.87 -0.60 14.58
N TYR A 57 -0.25 -1.13 14.10
CA TYR A 57 -0.32 -1.90 12.85
C TYR A 57 -1.18 -1.16 11.82
N TYR A 58 -0.63 -0.98 10.63
CA TYR A 58 -1.29 -0.38 9.48
C TYR A 58 -1.30 -1.40 8.35
N PRO A 59 -2.46 -1.93 7.93
CA PRO A 59 -2.51 -2.97 6.90
C PRO A 59 -2.11 -2.42 5.52
N PRO A 60 -1.51 -3.24 4.65
CA PRO A 60 -1.30 -2.89 3.25
C PRO A 60 -2.64 -2.77 2.52
N CYS A 61 -2.63 -2.00 1.44
CA CYS A 61 -3.75 -1.86 0.50
C CYS A 61 -3.29 -2.35 -0.87
N ASP A 62 -3.96 -3.36 -1.42
CA ASP A 62 -3.61 -3.91 -2.73
C ASP A 62 -3.91 -2.92 -3.86
N GLU A 63 -3.03 -2.90 -4.87
CA GLU A 63 -3.23 -2.12 -6.08
C GLU A 63 -4.19 -2.90 -6.99
N ILE A 64 -5.24 -2.25 -7.49
CA ILE A 64 -6.19 -2.86 -8.42
C ILE A 64 -6.07 -2.21 -9.77
N ILE A 65 -5.73 -3.01 -10.78
CA ILE A 65 -5.62 -2.58 -12.18
C ILE A 65 -6.70 -3.26 -13.00
N LEU A 66 -7.56 -2.46 -13.63
CA LEU A 66 -8.53 -2.92 -14.62
C LEU A 66 -7.85 -3.09 -15.97
N LYS A 67 -8.06 -4.23 -16.62
CA LYS A 67 -7.63 -4.53 -17.98
C LYS A 67 -8.84 -4.52 -18.90
N GLY A 68 -8.81 -3.67 -19.92
CA GLY A 68 -9.88 -3.62 -20.91
C GLY A 68 -9.97 -4.89 -21.75
N THR A 69 -11.20 -5.35 -21.99
CA THR A 69 -11.50 -6.51 -22.83
C THR A 69 -12.53 -6.22 -23.92
N LYS A 70 -13.00 -4.96 -24.06
CA LYS A 70 -13.93 -4.58 -25.12
C LYS A 70 -13.26 -4.70 -26.49
N ASP A 71 -13.69 -5.67 -27.29
CA ASP A 71 -13.28 -5.82 -28.68
C ASP A 71 -14.02 -4.80 -29.57
N ASN A 72 -13.26 -3.97 -30.27
CA ASN A 72 -13.80 -2.95 -31.19
C ASN A 72 -13.99 -3.48 -32.63
N THR A 73 -13.72 -4.76 -32.87
CA THR A 73 -13.83 -5.41 -34.20
C THR A 73 -15.27 -5.62 -34.64
N LEU A 74 -16.26 -5.40 -33.78
CA LEU A 74 -17.68 -5.50 -34.12
C LEU A 74 -18.23 -4.33 -34.97
N TYR A 75 -17.42 -3.32 -35.27
CA TYR A 75 -17.84 -2.14 -36.05
C TYR A 75 -16.99 -1.89 -37.31
N LYS A 76 -16.30 -2.91 -37.84
CA LYS A 76 -15.57 -2.85 -39.11
C LYS A 76 -16.31 -3.56 -40.23
#